data_AF-A0A953W8C1-F1
#
_entry.id   AF-A0A953W8C1-F1
#
_cell.length_a   1.000
_cell.length_b   1.000
_cell.length_c   1.000
_cell.angle_alpha   90.00
_cell.angle_beta   90.00
_cell.angle_gamma   90.00
#
_symmetry.space_group_name_H-M   'P 1'
#
loop_
_entity.id
_entity.type
_entity.pdbx_description
1 polymer ?
#
loop_
_entity_poly.entity_id
_entity_poly.type
_entity_poly.pdbx_seq_one_letter_code
_entity_poly.pdbx_strand_id
1 'polypeptide(L)'
;MQSSGNGKKWVFSFGAGKAEGEANMRNLLGGKGANLAEMSNLGLPVPPGFTLSTEVCTAFYDNNRAFPDGLAAQVEKAVADVGALVGKTFGDAANPLLVSVRSGARASMPGMM
;
A
#
# COMPACT_ATOMS: atom_id res chain seq x y z
N MET A 1 28.65 -13.91 7.42
CA MET A 1 27.31 -14.48 7.67
C MET A 1 26.31 -13.49 7.06
N GLN A 2 26.02 -13.62 5.76
CA GLN A 2 24.71 -14.02 5.17
C GLN A 2 23.54 -13.18 5.70
N SER A 3 22.62 -12.55 4.96
CA SER A 3 22.29 -12.36 3.55
C SER A 3 21.19 -11.27 3.57
N SER A 4 21.17 -10.27 2.69
CA SER A 4 19.99 -9.39 2.55
C SER A 4 19.60 -9.34 1.07
N GLY A 5 18.81 -10.32 0.66
CA GLY A 5 18.23 -10.39 -0.68
C GLY A 5 17.28 -9.22 -0.86
N ASN A 6 17.67 -8.25 -1.67
CA ASN A 6 16.91 -7.03 -1.91
C ASN A 6 15.75 -7.33 -2.88
N GLY A 7 14.69 -7.94 -2.36
CA GLY A 7 13.45 -8.18 -3.13
C GLY A 7 12.78 -6.88 -3.53
N LYS A 8 12.11 -6.86 -4.70
CA LYS A 8 11.42 -5.66 -5.22
C LYS A 8 10.37 -5.16 -4.23
N LYS A 9 10.34 -3.85 -3.98
CA LYS A 9 9.34 -3.21 -3.11
C LYS A 9 8.04 -3.00 -3.88
N TRP A 10 6.96 -3.56 -3.36
CA TRP A 10 5.63 -3.52 -3.95
C TRP A 10 4.65 -2.68 -3.14
N VAL A 11 4.87 -2.56 -1.82
CA VAL A 11 3.94 -1.90 -0.89
C VAL A 11 4.57 -0.64 -0.29
N PHE A 12 3.80 0.45 -0.26
CA PHE A 12 4.22 1.76 0.22
C PHE A 12 3.23 2.27 1.28
N SER A 13 3.69 2.41 2.51
CA SER A 13 2.86 2.84 3.65
C SER A 13 2.66 4.35 3.72
N PHE A 14 1.55 4.76 4.35
CA PHE A 14 1.25 6.13 4.74
C PHE A 14 0.47 6.15 6.05
N GLY A 15 0.62 7.20 6.85
CA GLY A 15 -0.11 7.43 8.09
C GLY A 15 0.78 8.00 9.20
N ALA A 16 0.16 8.44 10.30
CA ALA A 16 0.86 8.94 11.48
C ALA A 16 1.90 10.04 11.18
N GLY A 17 1.60 10.91 10.21
CA GLY A 17 2.47 12.03 9.82
C GLY A 17 3.67 11.65 8.96
N LYS A 18 3.73 10.41 8.44
CA LYS A 18 4.82 9.92 7.58
C LYS A 18 4.26 9.08 6.43
N ALA A 19 5.00 9.00 5.33
CA ALA A 19 4.72 8.08 4.23
C ALA A 19 6.00 7.68 3.51
N GLU A 20 5.97 6.52 2.86
CA GLU A 20 7.04 6.02 2.00
C GLU A 20 6.89 6.48 0.54
N GLY A 21 5.86 7.28 0.26
CA GLY A 21 5.59 7.90 -1.04
C GLY A 21 5.46 9.42 -0.95
N GLU A 22 5.30 10.05 -2.10
CA GLU A 22 5.11 11.51 -2.24
C GLU A 22 4.33 11.85 -3.52
N ALA A 23 3.89 13.11 -3.67
CA ALA A 23 3.05 13.53 -4.79
C ALA A 23 3.64 13.24 -6.18
N ASN A 24 4.96 13.30 -6.34
CA ASN A 24 5.64 13.06 -7.63
C ASN A 24 5.59 11.58 -8.06
N MET A 25 5.29 10.65 -7.14
CA MET A 25 5.24 9.20 -7.38
C MET A 25 3.91 8.74 -7.97
N ARG A 26 3.12 9.65 -8.56
CA ARG A 26 1.83 9.38 -9.19
C ARG A 26 1.83 8.23 -10.19
N ASN A 27 2.97 8.02 -10.85
CA ASN A 27 3.15 6.96 -11.83
C ASN A 27 3.25 5.58 -11.19
N LEU A 28 3.86 5.52 -10.00
CA LEU A 28 4.10 4.31 -9.24
C LEU A 28 2.95 4.00 -8.27
N LEU A 29 2.34 5.02 -7.65
CA LEU A 29 1.32 4.85 -6.60
C LEU A 29 -0.10 5.18 -7.09
N GLY A 30 -0.24 5.62 -8.34
CA GLY A 30 -1.47 6.22 -8.85
C GLY A 30 -1.77 7.59 -8.24
N GLY A 31 -2.79 8.27 -8.75
CA GLY A 31 -3.17 9.62 -8.28
C GLY A 31 -3.64 9.64 -6.83
N LYS A 32 -4.39 8.62 -6.39
CA LYS A 32 -4.91 8.56 -5.02
C LYS A 32 -3.82 8.20 -4.01
N GLY A 33 -3.00 7.18 -4.30
CA GLY A 33 -1.93 6.75 -3.42
C GLY A 33 -0.88 7.84 -3.22
N ALA A 34 -0.46 8.52 -4.30
CA ALA A 34 0.47 9.65 -4.22
C ALA A 34 -0.10 10.81 -3.38
N ASN A 35 -1.38 11.15 -3.56
CA ASN A 35 -2.00 12.22 -2.77
C ASN A 35 -2.17 11.83 -1.28
N LEU A 36 -2.51 10.58 -0.96
CA LEU A 36 -2.60 10.12 0.44
C LEU A 36 -1.23 10.16 1.12
N ALA A 37 -0.18 9.76 0.41
CA ALA A 37 1.18 9.84 0.91
C ALA A 37 1.60 11.29 1.16
N GLU A 38 1.31 12.19 0.22
CA GLU A 38 1.56 13.64 0.36
C GLU A 38 0.82 14.22 1.57
N MET A 39 -0.49 13.96 1.69
CA MET A 39 -1.29 14.44 2.82
C MET A 39 -0.72 13.94 4.16
N SER A 40 -0.26 12.69 4.23
CA SER A 40 0.37 12.15 5.43
C SER A 40 1.70 12.84 5.74
N ASN A 41 2.56 13.07 4.74
CA ASN A 41 3.83 13.80 4.92
C ASN A 41 3.62 15.26 5.36
N LEU A 42 2.52 15.89 4.94
CA LEU A 42 2.11 17.21 5.40
C LEU A 42 1.54 17.22 6.83
N GLY A 43 1.46 16.07 7.48
CA GLY A 43 0.92 15.94 8.85
C GLY A 43 -0.59 16.07 8.93
N LEU A 44 -1.31 15.99 7.81
CA LEU A 44 -2.77 16.01 7.83
C LEU A 44 -3.30 14.71 8.48
N PRO A 45 -4.47 14.76 9.14
CA PRO A 45 -5.05 13.59 9.79
C PRO A 45 -5.61 12.60 8.75
N VAL A 46 -4.71 11.79 8.18
CA VAL A 46 -5.03 10.70 7.25
C VAL A 46 -5.01 9.39 8.04
N PRO A 47 -6.08 8.56 7.99
CA PRO A 47 -6.05 7.22 8.55
C PRO A 47 -4.90 6.40 7.95
N PRO A 48 -4.15 5.63 8.76
CA PRO A 48 -3.01 4.88 8.25
C PRO A 48 -3.45 3.79 7.26
N GLY A 49 -2.58 3.54 6.29
CA GLY A 49 -2.83 2.60 5.22
C GLY A 49 -1.58 2.36 4.39
N PHE A 50 -1.76 1.72 3.23
CA PHE A 50 -0.69 1.47 2.29
C PHE A 50 -1.22 1.41 0.86
N THR A 51 -0.32 1.58 -0.10
CA THR A 51 -0.59 1.51 -1.53
C THR A 51 0.25 0.39 -2.14
N LEU A 52 -0.37 -0.47 -2.94
CA LEU A 52 0.33 -1.39 -3.83
C LEU A 52 0.74 -0.61 -5.08
N SER A 53 1.99 -0.72 -5.51
CA SER A 53 2.45 -0.01 -6.69
C SER A 53 1.74 -0.47 -7.96
N THR A 54 1.65 0.41 -8.94
CA THR A 54 1.10 0.11 -10.27
C THR A 54 1.87 -1.02 -10.96
N GLU A 55 3.15 -1.20 -10.63
CA GLU A 55 3.97 -2.29 -11.13
C GLU A 55 3.47 -3.67 -10.67
N VAL A 56 2.76 -3.77 -9.54
CA VAL A 56 2.11 -5.02 -9.13
C VAL A 56 1.08 -5.46 -10.17
N CYS A 57 0.32 -4.51 -10.73
CA CYS A 57 -0.66 -4.80 -11.78
C CYS A 57 0.02 -5.31 -13.04
N THR A 58 1.09 -4.64 -13.49
CA THR A 58 1.91 -5.10 -14.62
C THR A 58 2.47 -6.50 -14.37
N ALA A 59 3.11 -6.72 -13.22
CA ALA A 59 3.70 -8.01 -12.87
C ALA A 59 2.65 -9.12 -12.81
N PHE A 60 1.44 -8.82 -12.31
CA PHE A 60 0.33 -9.77 -12.30
C PHE A 60 -0.06 -10.22 -13.72
N TYR A 61 -0.19 -9.29 -14.66
CA TYR A 61 -0.52 -9.64 -16.05
C TYR A 61 0.62 -10.36 -16.77
N ASP A 62 1.87 -9.93 -16.56
CA ASP A 62 3.05 -10.56 -17.15
C ASP A 62 3.28 -11.98 -16.61
N ASN A 63 2.84 -12.25 -15.38
CA ASN A 63 2.97 -13.55 -14.70
C ASN A 63 1.69 -14.39 -14.82
N ASN A 64 0.99 -14.35 -15.96
CA ASN A 64 -0.22 -15.14 -16.22
C ASN A 64 -1.31 -15.00 -15.14
N ARG A 65 -1.52 -13.79 -14.63
CA ARG A 65 -2.48 -13.48 -13.55
C ARG A 65 -2.11 -14.15 -12.22
N ALA A 66 -0.83 -14.36 -11.96
CA ALA A 66 -0.30 -14.73 -10.66
C ALA A 66 0.43 -13.55 -10.02
N PHE A 67 0.29 -13.39 -8.70
CA PHE A 67 1.00 -12.33 -7.99
C PHE A 67 2.52 -12.56 -7.97
N PRO A 68 3.34 -11.49 -8.02
CA PRO A 68 4.79 -11.63 -7.94
C PRO A 68 5.24 -12.12 -6.56
N ASP A 69 6.36 -12.84 -6.55
CA ASP A 69 6.96 -13.33 -5.32
C ASP A 69 7.25 -12.20 -4.31
N GLY A 70 7.02 -12.50 -3.04
CA GLY A 70 7.23 -11.56 -1.93
C GLY A 70 6.14 -10.50 -1.76
N LEU A 71 5.18 -10.34 -2.67
CA LEU A 71 4.05 -9.40 -2.49
C LEU A 71 3.22 -9.75 -1.26
N ALA A 72 2.86 -11.03 -1.09
CA ALA A 72 2.00 -11.47 0.01
C ALA A 72 2.59 -11.11 1.38
N ALA A 73 3.87 -11.43 1.60
CA ALA A 73 4.58 -11.09 2.83
C ALA A 73 4.65 -9.58 3.09
N GLN A 74 4.82 -8.76 2.04
CA GLN A 74 4.80 -7.30 2.18
C GLN A 74 3.41 -6.77 2.56
N VAL A 75 2.35 -7.33 1.98
CA VAL A 75 0.97 -6.95 2.30
C VAL A 75 0.61 -7.37 3.73
N GLU A 76 0.94 -8.59 4.15
CA GLU A 76 0.73 -9.07 5.52
C GLU A 76 1.42 -8.17 6.54
N LYS A 77 2.68 -7.82 6.28
CA LYS A 77 3.42 -6.87 7.12
C LYS A 77 2.71 -5.51 7.18
N ALA A 78 2.30 -4.96 6.03
CA ALA A 78 1.66 -3.65 5.99
C ALA A 78 0.30 -3.63 6.72
N VAL A 79 -0.48 -4.71 6.64
CA VAL A 79 -1.75 -4.85 7.40
C VAL A 79 -1.46 -4.88 8.91
N ALA A 80 -0.43 -5.62 9.33
CA ALA A 80 -0.03 -5.67 10.74
C ALA A 80 0.46 -4.30 11.24
N ASP A 81 1.25 -3.59 10.44
CA ASP A 81 1.74 -2.24 10.77
C ASP A 81 0.57 -1.25 10.93
N VAL A 82 -0.41 -1.28 10.01
CA VAL A 82 -1.64 -0.46 10.12
C VAL A 82 -2.39 -0.79 11.41
N GLY A 83 -2.55 -2.08 11.70
CA GLY A 83 -3.20 -2.54 12.94
C GLY A 83 -2.50 -2.02 14.19
N ALA A 84 -1.18 -2.09 14.25
CA ALA A 84 -0.38 -1.57 15.36
C ALA A 84 -0.57 -0.05 15.55
N LEU A 85 -0.63 0.73 14.46
CA LEU A 85 -0.83 2.18 14.52
C LEU A 85 -2.20 2.60 15.07
N VAL A 86 -3.23 1.77 14.86
CA VAL A 86 -4.60 2.07 15.33
C VAL A 86 -5.03 1.24 16.55
N GLY A 87 -4.16 0.38 17.06
CA GLY A 87 -4.44 -0.50 18.20
C GLY A 87 -5.50 -1.57 17.91
N LYS A 88 -5.52 -2.13 16.69
CA LYS A 88 -6.48 -3.16 16.24
C LYS A 88 -5.79 -4.28 15.48
N THR A 89 -6.44 -5.44 15.35
CA THR A 89 -5.86 -6.60 14.66
C THR A 89 -6.77 -7.09 13.53
N PHE A 90 -6.20 -7.33 12.36
CA PHE A 90 -6.96 -7.87 11.23
C PHE A 90 -7.34 -9.33 11.50
N GLY A 91 -8.63 -9.65 11.36
CA GLY A 91 -9.17 -10.98 11.66
C GLY A 91 -9.46 -11.26 13.14
N ASP A 92 -9.20 -10.32 14.06
CA ASP A 92 -9.61 -10.46 15.46
C ASP A 92 -11.12 -10.20 15.62
N ALA A 93 -11.84 -11.14 16.21
CA ALA A 93 -13.28 -11.03 16.45
C ALA A 93 -13.63 -10.07 17.60
N ALA A 94 -12.73 -9.88 18.57
CA ALA A 94 -12.96 -9.01 19.73
C ALA A 94 -12.59 -7.54 19.45
N ASN A 95 -11.50 -7.31 18.72
CA ASN A 95 -11.04 -5.96 18.34
C ASN A 95 -10.64 -5.87 16.85
N PRO A 96 -11.62 -5.93 15.93
CA PRO A 96 -11.36 -6.07 14.49
C PRO A 96 -10.76 -4.79 13.88
N LEU A 97 -9.68 -4.97 13.11
CA LEU A 97 -9.25 -4.00 12.10
C LEU A 97 -10.09 -4.18 10.84
N LEU A 98 -10.81 -3.13 10.45
CA LEU A 98 -11.51 -3.05 9.17
C LEU A 98 -10.71 -2.18 8.21
N VAL A 99 -10.68 -2.58 6.93
CA VAL A 99 -9.95 -1.88 5.88
C VAL A 99 -10.89 -1.54 4.72
N SER A 100 -10.55 -0.48 3.99
CA SER A 100 -11.20 -0.16 2.72
C SER A 100 -10.20 -0.37 1.58
N VAL A 101 -10.61 -1.04 0.51
CA VAL A 101 -9.79 -1.26 -0.68
C VAL A 101 -10.31 -0.36 -1.79
N ARG A 102 -9.43 0.44 -2.40
CA ARG A 102 -9.79 1.44 -3.41
C ARG A 102 -8.82 1.35 -4.58
N SER A 103 -9.35 1.30 -5.80
CA SER A 103 -8.55 1.39 -7.02
C SER A 103 -7.97 2.80 -7.22
N GLY A 104 -6.81 2.86 -7.87
CA GLY A 104 -6.12 4.11 -8.20
C GLY A 104 -5.12 3.93 -9.33
N ALA A 105 -5.42 4.47 -10.51
CA ALA A 105 -4.47 4.53 -11.63
C ALA A 105 -3.71 5.86 -11.67
N ARG A 106 -2.69 5.93 -12.53
CA ARG A 106 -1.95 7.16 -12.87
C ARG A 106 -2.91 8.25 -13.39
N ALA A 107 -3.85 7.87 -14.24
CA ALA A 107 -4.90 8.73 -14.78
C ALA A 107 -6.26 8.38 -14.18
N SER A 108 -7.15 9.38 -14.05
CA SER A 108 -8.52 9.14 -13.58
C SER A 108 -9.26 8.36 -14.67
N MET A 109 -9.75 7.17 -14.33
CA MET A 109 -10.57 6.34 -15.21
C MET A 109 -11.94 6.14 -14.57
N PRO A 110 -13.01 6.75 -15.10
CA PRO A 110 -14.38 6.42 -14.71
C PRO A 110 -14.63 4.93 -15.05
N GLY A 111 -15.11 4.15 -14.07
CA GLY A 111 -15.52 2.75 -14.30
C GLY A 111 -14.54 1.66 -13.83
N MET A 112 -13.44 1.99 -13.17
CA MET A 112 -12.52 0.97 -12.62
C MET A 112 -12.93 0.42 -11.25
N MET A 113 -13.02 -0.91 -11.16
CA MET A 113 -12.57 -1.71 -10.02
C MET A 113 -11.39 -2.57 -10.50
#